data_AF-A0A7W0RNA6-F1
#
_entry.id   AF-A0A7W0RNA6-F1
#
_cell.length_a   1.000
_cell.length_b   1.000
_cell.length_c   1.000
_cell.angle_alpha   90.00
_cell.angle_beta   90.00
_cell.angle_gamma   90.00
#
_symmetry.space_group_name_H-M   'P 1'
#
loop_
_entity.id
_entity.type
_entity.pdbx_description
1 polymer ?
#
loop_
_entity_poly.entity_id
_entity_poly.type
_entity_poly.pdbx_seq_one_letter_code
_entity_poly.pdbx_strand_id
1 'polypeptide(L)'
;MLSAFTAAVFAVDPNRRLPEPPLVSKDGPLTIVAPVHYADQMIVIITTDGVAAVKFDKSFDNETGEGVSYRFEYLATGAAKPIRNQSVAFEKRERLSNGQPGDLAGNRFIKAGKIMLEWSLGGPDKGYIYYEPEEATVLVVNAEWLEENGNPSSGSPAVRGKRLDLQRFQKPSQ
;
A
#
# COMPACT_ATOMS: atom_id res chain seq x y z
N MET A 1 46.11 -10.57 13.30
CA MET A 1 44.77 -11.20 13.28
C MET A 1 43.86 -10.31 12.43
N LEU A 2 43.55 -10.71 11.19
CA LEU A 2 42.49 -10.10 10.38
C LEU A 2 41.63 -11.24 9.85
N SER A 3 40.35 -11.27 10.24
CA SER A 3 39.36 -12.21 9.70
C SER A 3 38.45 -11.45 8.74
N ALA A 4 38.28 -12.01 7.55
CA ALA A 4 37.59 -11.40 6.42
C ALA A 4 36.06 -11.39 6.62
N PHE A 5 35.43 -10.26 6.26
CA PHE A 5 34.00 -10.16 6.05
C PHE A 5 33.65 -10.78 4.69
N THR A 6 32.92 -11.88 4.69
CA THR A 6 32.32 -12.45 3.48
C THR A 6 31.06 -11.67 3.13
N ALA A 7 31.11 -10.88 2.06
CA ALA A 7 29.91 -10.29 1.48
C ALA A 7 29.13 -11.38 0.74
N ALA A 8 27.92 -11.70 1.20
CA ALA A 8 26.98 -12.52 0.46
C ALA A 8 26.39 -11.69 -0.68
N VAL A 9 26.83 -11.97 -1.91
CA VAL A 9 26.22 -11.44 -3.12
C VAL A 9 24.91 -12.21 -3.34
N PHE A 10 23.78 -11.54 -3.14
CA PHE A 10 22.48 -12.06 -3.56
C PHE A 10 22.45 -12.13 -5.09
N ALA A 11 22.57 -13.34 -5.64
CA ALA A 11 22.35 -13.58 -7.06
C ALA A 11 20.86 -13.35 -7.36
N VAL A 12 20.54 -12.22 -7.99
CA VAL A 12 19.22 -11.97 -8.56
C VAL A 12 19.13 -12.80 -9.84
N ASP A 13 18.26 -13.80 -9.85
CA ASP A 13 17.99 -14.64 -11.04
C ASP A 13 17.37 -13.76 -12.15
N PRO A 14 18.08 -13.52 -13.27
CA PRO A 14 17.59 -12.68 -14.35
C PRO A 14 16.39 -13.30 -15.11
N ASN A 15 16.06 -14.58 -14.86
CA ASN A 15 14.90 -15.26 -15.44
C ASN A 15 13.67 -15.27 -14.53
N ARG A 16 13.75 -14.69 -13.33
CA ARG A 16 12.59 -14.55 -12.44
C ARG A 16 11.67 -13.47 -13.01
N ARG A 17 10.77 -13.87 -13.93
CA ARG A 17 9.68 -13.01 -14.40
C ARG A 17 8.94 -12.49 -13.16
N LEU A 18 8.84 -11.17 -13.03
CA LEU A 18 7.91 -10.58 -12.08
C LEU A 18 6.53 -11.20 -12.36
N PRO A 19 5.74 -11.56 -11.32
CA PRO A 19 4.37 -11.99 -11.56
C PRO A 19 3.69 -10.89 -12.36
N GLU A 20 3.26 -11.23 -13.59
CA GLU A 20 2.43 -10.34 -14.39
C GLU A 20 1.16 -10.07 -13.59
N PRO A 21 0.68 -8.81 -13.51
CA PRO A 21 -0.59 -8.54 -12.86
C PRO A 21 -1.67 -9.42 -13.52
N PRO A 22 -2.58 -10.03 -12.74
CA PRO A 22 -3.62 -10.89 -13.30
C PRO A 22 -4.38 -10.12 -14.39
N LEU A 23 -4.52 -10.74 -15.55
CA LEU A 23 -5.22 -10.17 -16.71
C LEU A 23 -6.69 -9.93 -16.33
N VAL A 24 -7.12 -8.68 -16.41
CA VAL A 24 -8.49 -8.23 -16.16
C VAL A 24 -9.44 -8.85 -17.20
N SER A 25 -10.61 -9.30 -16.74
CA SER A 25 -11.68 -9.87 -17.58
C SER A 25 -12.03 -8.95 -18.76
N LYS A 26 -12.18 -9.53 -19.95
CA LYS A 26 -12.52 -8.80 -21.19
C LYS A 26 -13.90 -8.15 -21.19
N ASP A 27 -14.78 -8.57 -20.26
CA ASP A 27 -16.19 -8.18 -20.19
C ASP A 27 -16.61 -7.68 -18.78
N GLY A 28 -15.64 -7.41 -17.88
CA GLY A 28 -15.89 -6.88 -16.54
C GLY A 28 -15.67 -5.35 -16.44
N PRO A 29 -16.05 -4.70 -15.32
CA PRO A 29 -15.67 -3.32 -15.06
C PRO A 29 -14.15 -3.15 -15.19
N LEU A 30 -13.73 -1.98 -15.70
CA LEU A 30 -12.33 -1.70 -16.01
C LEU A 30 -11.52 -1.56 -14.71
N THR A 31 -11.02 -2.67 -14.19
CA THR A 31 -10.09 -2.63 -13.06
C THR A 31 -8.74 -2.06 -13.52
N ILE A 32 -8.35 -0.94 -12.91
CA ILE A 32 -7.03 -0.33 -13.10
C ILE A 32 -6.08 -0.87 -12.03
N VAL A 33 -4.82 -1.05 -12.42
CA VAL A 33 -3.74 -1.49 -11.53
C VAL A 33 -2.75 -0.33 -11.35
N ALA A 34 -2.53 0.09 -10.11
CA ALA A 34 -1.53 1.08 -9.76
C ALA A 34 -0.40 0.42 -8.94
N PRO A 35 0.86 0.43 -9.43
CA PRO A 35 2.00 0.00 -8.63
C PRO A 35 2.28 1.01 -7.52
N VAL A 36 2.65 0.51 -6.34
CA VAL A 36 3.01 1.33 -5.18
C VAL A 36 4.33 0.86 -4.58
N HIS A 37 5.19 1.80 -4.20
CA HIS A 37 6.44 1.57 -3.50
C HIS A 37 6.27 1.92 -2.02
N TYR A 38 6.53 0.96 -1.12
CA TYR A 38 6.18 1.13 0.30
C TYR A 38 7.07 2.12 1.04
N ALA A 39 8.31 2.32 0.57
CA ALA A 39 9.31 3.12 1.27
C ALA A 39 9.02 4.62 1.22
N ASP A 40 8.55 5.12 0.09
CA ASP A 40 8.49 6.55 -0.23
C ASP A 40 7.14 7.00 -0.80
N GLN A 41 6.18 6.08 -1.00
CA GLN A 41 4.86 6.42 -1.52
C GLN A 41 3.75 6.19 -0.50
N MET A 42 2.72 7.01 -0.65
CA MET A 42 1.42 6.84 -0.03
C MET A 42 0.37 6.93 -1.13
N ILE A 43 -0.82 6.43 -0.84
CA ILE A 43 -1.98 6.59 -1.73
C ILE A 43 -3.01 7.49 -1.09
N VAL A 44 -3.59 8.38 -1.91
CA VAL A 44 -4.81 9.12 -1.56
C VAL A 44 -5.95 8.51 -2.36
N ILE A 45 -6.99 8.09 -1.67
CA ILE A 45 -8.16 7.41 -2.24
C ILE A 45 -9.36 8.33 -2.04
N ILE A 46 -10.05 8.65 -3.12
CA ILE A 46 -11.21 9.54 -3.11
C ILE A 46 -12.41 8.73 -3.62
N THR A 47 -13.44 8.59 -2.79
CA THR A 47 -14.71 7.93 -3.15
C THR A 47 -15.88 8.85 -2.82
N THR A 48 -17.10 8.37 -3.04
CA THR A 48 -18.33 9.05 -2.60
C THR A 48 -18.47 9.05 -1.07
N ASP A 49 -17.95 8.03 -0.39
CA ASP A 49 -18.02 7.87 1.06
C ASP A 49 -17.02 8.77 1.82
N GLY A 50 -15.92 9.19 1.17
CA GLY A 50 -14.95 10.09 1.76
C GLY A 50 -13.58 10.05 1.09
N VAL A 51 -12.57 10.50 1.83
CA VAL A 51 -11.17 10.53 1.40
C VAL A 51 -10.30 9.80 2.40
N ALA A 52 -9.43 8.92 1.94
CA ALA A 52 -8.40 8.28 2.75
C ALA A 52 -7.00 8.62 2.25
N ALA A 53 -6.06 8.79 3.17
CA ALA A 53 -4.63 8.72 2.89
C ALA A 53 -4.06 7.48 3.59
N VAL A 54 -3.33 6.66 2.84
CA VAL A 54 -2.73 5.41 3.32
C VAL A 54 -1.23 5.46 3.10
N LYS A 55 -0.47 5.36 4.19
CA LYS A 55 1.00 5.24 4.17
C LYS A 55 1.38 3.81 4.52
N PHE A 56 2.17 3.19 3.66
CA PHE A 56 2.77 1.89 3.93
C PHE A 56 3.97 2.08 4.88
N ASP A 57 4.14 1.15 5.81
CA ASP A 57 5.21 1.21 6.79
C ASP A 57 6.26 0.14 6.49
N LYS A 58 6.10 -1.06 7.07
CA LYS A 58 7.09 -2.14 6.95
C LYS A 58 6.47 -3.34 6.28
N SER A 59 7.32 -4.13 5.62
CA SER A 59 7.00 -5.50 5.27
C SER A 59 6.50 -6.23 6.52
N PHE A 60 5.34 -6.85 6.40
CA PHE A 60 4.74 -7.65 7.46
C PHE A 60 4.97 -9.11 7.11
N ASP A 61 5.55 -9.85 8.05
CA ASP A 61 5.69 -11.29 7.99
C ASP A 61 5.18 -11.87 9.32
N ASN A 62 4.15 -12.70 9.22
CA ASN A 62 3.55 -13.41 10.36
C ASN A 62 3.81 -14.92 10.25
N GLU A 63 4.95 -15.31 9.69
CA GLU A 63 5.51 -16.67 9.64
C GLU A 63 5.10 -17.56 8.44
N THR A 64 4.09 -17.23 7.63
CA THR A 64 3.78 -17.97 6.37
C THR A 64 3.07 -17.13 5.29
N GLY A 65 3.01 -15.81 5.48
CA GLY A 65 2.32 -14.90 4.59
C GLY A 65 3.07 -13.59 4.50
N GLU A 66 3.26 -13.13 3.28
CA GLU A 66 4.00 -11.90 2.96
C GLU A 66 3.00 -10.76 2.79
N GLY A 67 3.28 -9.64 3.47
CA GLY A 67 2.35 -8.53 3.57
C GLY A 67 3.01 -7.18 3.79
N VAL A 68 2.16 -6.20 4.05
CA VAL A 68 2.56 -4.83 4.38
C VAL A 68 1.67 -4.30 5.50
N SER A 69 2.28 -3.70 6.52
CA SER A 69 1.55 -2.88 7.48
C SER A 69 1.35 -1.48 6.92
N TYR A 70 0.22 -0.87 7.23
CA TYR A 70 -0.09 0.49 6.81
C TYR A 70 -0.82 1.26 7.89
N ARG A 71 -0.62 2.57 7.88
CA ARG A 71 -1.39 3.55 8.65
C ARG A 71 -2.28 4.34 7.71
N PHE A 72 -3.44 4.75 8.19
CA PHE A 72 -4.33 5.57 7.41
C PHE A 72 -4.97 6.70 8.21
N GLU A 73 -5.33 7.74 7.47
CA GLU A 73 -6.21 8.82 7.90
C GLU A 73 -7.42 8.83 6.96
N TYR A 74 -8.64 8.75 7.51
CA TYR A 74 -9.88 8.72 6.74
C TYR A 74 -10.82 9.84 7.17
N LEU A 75 -11.28 10.62 6.21
CA LEU A 75 -12.27 11.68 6.38
C LEU A 75 -13.53 11.32 5.61
N ALA A 76 -14.57 10.87 6.33
CA ALA A 76 -15.87 10.61 5.74
C ALA A 76 -16.49 11.89 5.14
N THR A 77 -17.27 11.75 4.07
CA THR A 77 -18.03 12.85 3.48
C THR A 77 -18.92 13.50 4.53
N GLY A 78 -18.82 14.83 4.66
CA GLY A 78 -19.56 15.62 5.66
C GLY A 78 -19.02 15.54 7.10
N ALA A 79 -18.00 14.72 7.38
CA ALA A 79 -17.38 14.69 8.70
C ALA A 79 -16.45 15.89 8.92
N ALA A 80 -16.44 16.41 10.15
CA ALA A 80 -15.57 17.53 10.53
C ALA A 80 -14.13 17.12 10.84
N LYS A 81 -13.91 15.87 11.25
CA LYS A 81 -12.61 15.37 11.70
C LYS A 81 -12.32 13.99 11.12
N PRO A 82 -11.06 13.71 10.75
CA PRO A 82 -10.66 12.41 10.27
C PRO A 82 -10.44 11.42 11.42
N ILE A 83 -10.61 10.14 11.12
CA ILE A 83 -10.20 9.02 11.99
C ILE A 83 -8.82 8.52 11.54
N ARG A 84 -8.05 7.96 12.48
CA ARG A 84 -6.72 7.41 12.22
C ARG A 84 -6.62 6.02 12.79
N ASN A 85 -6.00 5.11 12.03
CA ASN A 85 -5.76 3.76 12.50
C ASN A 85 -4.58 3.13 11.73
N GLN A 86 -4.26 1.89 12.08
CA GLN A 86 -3.29 1.04 11.42
C GLN A 86 -3.89 -0.33 11.15
N SER A 87 -3.42 -0.99 10.10
CA SER A 87 -3.88 -2.31 9.70
C SER A 87 -2.81 -3.01 8.86
N VAL A 88 -3.11 -4.22 8.38
CA VAL A 88 -2.19 -5.07 7.63
C VAL A 88 -2.93 -5.69 6.44
N ALA A 89 -2.29 -5.66 5.27
CA ALA A 89 -2.68 -6.48 4.12
C ALA A 89 -1.62 -7.56 3.90
N PHE A 90 -2.03 -8.79 3.62
CA PHE A 90 -1.12 -9.91 3.42
C PHE A 90 -1.73 -10.98 2.52
N GLU A 91 -0.86 -11.67 1.80
CA GLU A 91 -1.18 -12.86 1.03
C GLU A 91 -0.61 -14.09 1.72
N LYS A 92 -1.41 -15.14 1.80
CA LYS A 92 -1.01 -16.46 2.26
C LYS A 92 -1.35 -17.48 1.18
N ARG A 93 -0.33 -18.15 0.65
CA ARG A 93 -0.54 -19.23 -0.33
C ARG A 93 -0.58 -20.55 0.42
N GLU A 94 -1.73 -21.20 0.42
CA GLU A 94 -1.82 -22.55 0.97
C GLU A 94 -1.06 -23.53 0.07
N ARG A 95 -0.40 -24.53 0.66
CA ARG A 95 0.13 -25.67 -0.09
C ARG A 95 -0.89 -26.78 -0.02
N LEU A 96 -1.30 -27.26 -1.18
CA LEU A 96 -2.12 -28.46 -1.27
C LEU A 96 -1.29 -29.68 -0.81
N SER A 97 -1.96 -30.76 -0.40
CA SER A 97 -1.32 -31.99 0.08
C SER A 97 -0.41 -32.66 -0.96
N ASN A 98 -0.61 -32.36 -2.25
CA ASN A 98 0.22 -32.81 -3.36
C ASN A 98 1.44 -31.89 -3.63
N GLY A 99 1.69 -30.89 -2.77
CA GLY A 99 2.77 -29.92 -2.89
C GLY A 99 2.53 -28.80 -3.90
N GLN A 100 1.39 -28.78 -4.60
CA GLN A 100 1.03 -27.70 -5.53
C GLN A 100 0.56 -26.45 -4.78
N PRO A 101 0.70 -25.26 -5.39
CA PRO A 101 0.05 -24.04 -4.90
C PRO A 101 -1.47 -24.23 -4.80
N GLY A 102 -2.02 -24.01 -3.62
CA GLY A 102 -3.45 -23.86 -3.41
C GLY A 102 -3.89 -22.42 -3.63
N ASP A 103 -5.13 -22.13 -3.22
CA ASP A 103 -5.73 -20.81 -3.36
C ASP A 103 -4.98 -19.74 -2.55
N LEU A 104 -5.10 -18.50 -3.01
CA LEU A 104 -4.62 -17.33 -2.29
C LEU A 104 -5.59 -16.99 -1.15
N ALA A 105 -5.18 -17.27 0.07
CA ALA A 105 -5.83 -16.85 1.31
C ALA A 105 -5.21 -15.56 1.86
N GLY A 106 -5.82 -14.96 2.88
CA GLY A 106 -5.29 -13.79 3.59
C GLY A 106 -6.15 -12.53 3.48
N ASN A 107 -5.69 -11.44 4.09
CA ASN A 107 -6.35 -10.14 3.99
C ASN A 107 -5.76 -9.32 2.84
N ARG A 108 -6.30 -9.50 1.64
CA ARG A 108 -5.83 -8.80 0.42
C ARG A 108 -6.45 -7.42 0.23
N PHE A 109 -6.98 -6.82 1.29
CA PHE A 109 -7.69 -5.55 1.18
C PHE A 109 -7.08 -4.48 2.09
N ILE A 110 -6.77 -3.34 1.49
CA ILE A 110 -6.46 -2.10 2.20
C ILE A 110 -7.80 -1.48 2.61
N LYS A 111 -8.03 -1.36 3.92
CA LYS A 111 -9.26 -0.82 4.52
C LYS A 111 -8.95 0.47 5.26
N ALA A 112 -9.60 1.55 4.85
CA ALA A 112 -9.48 2.86 5.48
C ALA A 112 -10.89 3.46 5.68
N GLY A 113 -11.47 3.25 6.87
CA GLY A 113 -12.86 3.60 7.12
C GLY A 113 -13.82 2.73 6.28
N LYS A 114 -14.64 3.38 5.45
CA LYS A 114 -15.54 2.69 4.51
C LYS A 114 -14.88 2.33 3.18
N ILE A 115 -13.70 2.87 2.90
CA ILE A 115 -12.97 2.61 1.66
C ILE A 115 -12.25 1.27 1.77
N MET A 116 -12.40 0.44 0.74
CA MET A 116 -11.75 -0.84 0.62
C MET A 116 -11.19 -1.00 -0.80
N LEU A 117 -9.87 -1.17 -0.93
CA LEU A 117 -9.22 -1.47 -2.21
C LEU A 117 -8.54 -2.83 -2.14
N GLU A 118 -8.60 -3.59 -3.22
CA GLU A 118 -7.83 -4.83 -3.33
C GLU A 118 -6.34 -4.49 -3.52
N TRP A 119 -5.50 -5.29 -2.89
CA TRP A 119 -4.05 -5.17 -2.91
C TRP A 119 -3.46 -6.54 -3.19
N SER A 120 -2.38 -6.56 -3.96
CA SER A 120 -1.55 -7.74 -4.12
C SER A 120 -0.08 -7.44 -3.87
N LEU A 121 0.63 -8.46 -3.42
CA LEU A 121 2.06 -8.37 -3.20
C LEU A 121 2.82 -8.35 -4.53
N GLY A 122 3.68 -7.34 -4.72
CA GLY A 122 4.55 -7.23 -5.89
C GLY A 122 6.02 -7.53 -5.58
N GLY A 123 6.38 -7.59 -4.30
CA GLY A 123 7.72 -7.82 -3.79
C GLY A 123 7.88 -7.28 -2.36
N PRO A 124 9.08 -7.36 -1.76
CA PRO A 124 9.31 -6.93 -0.37
C PRO A 124 9.02 -5.44 -0.11
N ASP A 125 9.19 -4.60 -1.13
CA ASP A 125 9.11 -3.13 -1.06
C ASP A 125 8.04 -2.52 -1.97
N LYS A 126 7.24 -3.36 -2.65
CA LYS A 126 6.25 -2.92 -3.63
C LYS A 126 5.00 -3.79 -3.68
N GLY A 127 3.91 -3.20 -4.14
CA GLY A 127 2.62 -3.85 -4.32
C GLY A 127 1.84 -3.29 -5.47
N TYR A 128 0.66 -3.85 -5.68
CA TYR A 128 -0.30 -3.39 -6.67
C TYR A 128 -1.62 -3.10 -5.99
N ILE A 129 -2.21 -1.96 -6.31
CA ILE A 129 -3.55 -1.56 -5.89
C ILE A 129 -4.48 -1.70 -7.07
N TYR A 130 -5.63 -2.35 -6.84
CA TYR A 130 -6.66 -2.57 -7.83
C TYR A 130 -7.87 -1.73 -7.47
N TYR A 131 -8.38 -0.99 -8.45
CA TYR A 131 -9.54 -0.12 -8.25
C TYR A 131 -10.33 0.07 -9.53
N GLU A 132 -11.61 0.37 -9.38
CA GLU A 132 -12.49 0.77 -10.48
C GLU A 132 -12.55 2.30 -10.50
N PRO A 133 -12.15 2.97 -11.61
CA PRO A 133 -12.09 4.43 -11.69
C PRO A 133 -13.47 5.09 -11.55
N GLU A 134 -14.55 4.34 -11.81
CA GLU A 134 -15.93 4.74 -11.59
C GLU A 134 -16.27 4.88 -10.09
N GLU A 135 -15.65 4.07 -9.23
CA GLU A 135 -15.92 4.03 -7.79
C GLU A 135 -14.89 4.82 -6.97
N ALA A 136 -13.63 4.84 -7.42
CA ALA A 136 -12.52 5.42 -6.68
C ALA A 136 -11.53 6.14 -7.59
N THR A 137 -11.03 7.28 -7.13
CA THR A 137 -9.82 7.90 -7.67
C THR A 137 -8.65 7.60 -6.75
N VAL A 138 -7.58 7.01 -7.28
CA VAL A 138 -6.34 6.70 -6.55
C VAL A 138 -5.22 7.61 -7.05
N LEU A 139 -4.61 8.36 -6.14
CA LEU A 139 -3.43 9.18 -6.41
C LEU A 139 -2.24 8.59 -5.65
N VAL A 140 -1.18 8.22 -6.37
CA VAL A 140 0.10 7.83 -5.77
C VAL A 140 0.94 9.09 -5.58
N VAL A 141 1.29 9.39 -4.33
CA VAL A 141 2.05 10.60 -3.98
C VAL A 141 3.19 10.24 -3.03
N ASN A 142 4.19 11.12 -2.93
CA ASN A 142 5.31 10.91 -2.01
C ASN A 142 4.84 10.97 -0.53
N ALA A 143 5.31 10.03 0.29
CA ALA A 143 4.91 9.85 1.69
C ALA A 143 5.48 10.87 2.68
N GLU A 144 6.45 11.69 2.27
CA GLU A 144 7.01 12.79 3.10
C GLU A 144 5.93 13.79 3.55
N TRP A 145 4.80 13.86 2.82
CA TRP A 145 3.69 14.79 3.09
C TRP A 145 2.81 14.41 4.29
N LEU A 146 2.97 13.19 4.85
CA LEU A 146 2.13 12.69 5.94
C LEU A 146 2.85 12.64 7.31
N GLU A 147 4.16 12.85 7.36
CA GLU A 147 4.91 12.77 8.62
C GLU A 147 4.58 13.97 9.52
N GLU A 148 3.95 13.70 10.66
CA GLU A 148 3.83 14.65 11.77
C GLU A 148 5.25 15.00 12.24
N ASN A 149 5.65 16.27 12.05
CA ASN A 149 6.76 16.91 12.73
C ASN A 149 7.95 15.98 12.99
N GLY A 150 8.79 15.80 11.97
CA GLY A 150 10.01 15.01 12.08
C GLY A 150 10.75 15.30 13.39
N ASN A 151 11.09 14.24 14.12
CA ASN A 151 12.19 14.32 15.05
C ASN A 151 13.44 14.62 14.19
N PRO A 152 14.10 15.77 14.33
CA PRO A 152 15.23 16.14 13.49
C PRO A 152 16.45 15.30 13.88
N SER A 153 16.52 14.05 13.43
CA SER A 153 17.66 13.16 13.66
C SER A 153 18.72 13.21 12.56
N SER A 154 18.54 14.05 11.53
CA SER A 154 19.62 14.37 10.58
C SER A 154 19.66 15.88 10.36
N GLY A 155 20.85 16.47 10.41
CA GLY A 155 21.11 17.92 10.45
C GLY A 155 20.76 18.71 9.18
N SER A 156 19.71 18.31 8.46
CA SER A 156 19.11 19.08 7.38
C SER A 156 18.04 20.02 7.96
N PRO A 157 17.95 21.27 7.50
CA PRO A 157 16.90 22.18 7.94
C PRO A 157 15.54 21.57 7.64
N ALA A 158 14.73 21.36 8.69
CA ALA A 158 13.39 20.80 8.57
C ALA A 158 12.55 21.72 7.67
N VAL A 159 12.39 21.35 6.39
CA VAL A 159 11.34 21.91 5.54
C VAL A 159 10.04 21.50 6.20
N ARG A 160 9.37 22.48 6.81
CA ARG A 160 8.14 22.30 7.58
C ARG A 160 7.03 21.88 6.62
N GLY A 161 6.95 20.58 6.33
CA GLY A 161 5.91 20.01 5.49
C GLY A 161 4.53 20.34 6.06
N LYS A 162 3.69 21.00 5.27
CA LYS A 162 2.30 21.23 5.64
C LYS A 162 1.58 19.89 5.55
N ARG A 163 1.02 19.43 6.67
CA ARG A 163 0.21 18.19 6.75
C ARG A 163 -0.78 18.12 5.59
N LEU A 164 -0.95 16.93 5.01
CA LEU A 164 -1.97 16.69 4.00
C LEU A 164 -3.36 17.05 4.52
N ASP A 165 -3.97 18.04 3.89
CA ASP A 165 -5.35 18.45 4.17
C ASP A 165 -6.31 17.61 3.32
N LEU A 166 -7.01 16.66 3.95
CA LEU A 166 -7.96 15.78 3.24
C LEU A 166 -9.21 16.53 2.76
N GLN A 167 -9.55 17.67 3.35
CA GLN A 167 -10.73 18.43 2.96
C GLN A 167 -10.63 18.95 1.53
N ARG A 168 -9.40 19.24 1.06
CA ARG A 168 -9.17 19.71 -0.31
C ARG A 168 -9.52 18.69 -1.40
N PHE A 169 -9.72 17.43 -1.02
CA PHE A 169 -10.05 16.34 -1.93
C PHE A 169 -11.51 15.89 -1.84
N GLN A 170 -12.30 16.43 -0.90
CA GLN A 170 -13.71 16.12 -0.83
C GLN A 170 -14.41 16.69 -2.07
N LYS A 171 -15.19 15.86 -2.77
CA LYS A 171 -16.08 16.34 -3.82
C LYS A 171 -17.14 17.26 -3.17
N PRO A 172 -17.53 18.38 -3.81
CA PRO A 172 -18.63 19.19 -3.31
C PRO A 172 -19.89 18.33 -3.23
N SER A 173 -20.63 18.39 -2.12
CA SER A 173 -21.97 17.82 -2.06
C SER A 173 -22.85 18.55 -3.08
N GLN A 174 -23.34 17.83 -4.09
CA GLN A 174 -24.36 18.36 -5.02
C GLN A 174 -25.72 18.43 -4.33
#